data_AF-A0A498SVD0-F1
#
_entry.id   AF-A0A498SVD0-F1
#
_cell.length_a   1.000
_cell.length_b   1.000
_cell.length_c   1.000
_cell.angle_alpha   90.00
_cell.angle_beta   90.00
_cell.angle_gamma   90.00
#
_symmetry.space_group_name_H-M   'P 1'
#
loop_
_entity.id
_entity.type
_entity.pdbx_description
1 polymer ?
#
loop_
_entity_poly.entity_id
_entity_poly.type
_entity_poly.pdbx_seq_one_letter_code
_entity_poly.pdbx_strand_id
1 'polypeptide(L)'
;MCNQRLSSSAPKIALLGAAGGIGQPLGLLLKMNKHVAKLALYDIKDTPGVVADLSHIDTRAQVTGHTGPNELDEALQGTDIVVIPAGLPRKPGMTRDDLFNTNASIVRDLSEAAAKNCPKAFVAIITNPVNSTVPIACEIFKKHGVFDPRRIFGVTTLDVVRSAAFVAGAKNLDVNQTNIPVIGGHSGITIIPLLSQVKPSCKFSDDEVKKLTERIQNAGTEVVQAKAGAGSATLSMAMAASKFVESLLKGLNGEKSVQCAYVASDACKGVDYFATPLEFGKNGVEKILGMGDLNAYEQSLVDAAIPELQKNISKGLKFRIVFPRIRRSFGISNDDNGGSQDEKSLQNEASLKIVPEIRKESRSTTSKANLKPENMRKKLLELARKKEQKKPKPNEVATNEILTAVDSVVKELHYSGISDERKTRNELIGKLMEYEKEKFESATSAQYSELLSDRVFTAFLGSLKDETTKPMPKAVEKRRMRQGLLLLKREIFYQALQSGHKAEDARRIAEHAVKIAEERAIEKHEILKQNYTEEQKKNMLKEIERTEKESTFYNVALQIA
;
A
#
# COMPACT_ATOMS: atom_id res chain seq x y z
N MET A 1 -42.66 2.07 -6.44
CA MET A 1 -42.46 3.52 -6.22
C MET A 1 -41.33 3.77 -5.22
N CYS A 2 -40.06 3.82 -5.64
CA CYS A 2 -38.97 4.32 -4.80
C CYS A 2 -37.85 4.90 -5.69
N ASN A 3 -38.19 5.95 -6.44
CA ASN A 3 -37.37 6.55 -7.50
C ASN A 3 -36.63 7.83 -7.06
N GLN A 4 -36.54 8.15 -5.78
CA GLN A 4 -35.91 9.40 -5.34
C GLN A 4 -34.78 9.19 -4.32
N ARG A 5 -33.71 9.96 -4.52
CA ARG A 5 -32.60 10.14 -3.56
C ARG A 5 -33.12 10.88 -2.34
N LEU A 6 -32.67 10.49 -1.15
CA LEU A 6 -32.95 11.15 0.13
C LEU A 6 -32.03 12.36 0.40
N SER A 7 -31.57 13.09 -0.62
CA SER A 7 -30.64 14.21 -0.41
C SER A 7 -31.02 15.38 -1.30
N SER A 8 -31.70 16.36 -0.69
CA SER A 8 -32.10 17.62 -1.30
C SER A 8 -31.35 18.83 -0.72
N SER A 9 -30.20 18.67 -0.03
CA SER A 9 -29.53 19.87 0.50
C SER A 9 -28.00 19.94 0.53
N ALA A 10 -27.21 18.87 0.38
CA ALA A 10 -25.83 18.94 -0.16
C ALA A 10 -25.08 17.58 -0.14
N PRO A 11 -24.18 17.33 -1.13
CA PRO A 11 -23.43 16.09 -1.27
C PRO A 11 -22.55 15.69 -0.06
N LYS A 12 -22.63 14.41 0.33
CA LYS A 12 -21.68 13.74 1.23
C LYS A 12 -20.63 12.95 0.43
N ILE A 13 -19.36 13.14 0.77
CA ILE A 13 -18.23 12.38 0.23
C ILE A 13 -17.60 11.52 1.34
N ALA A 14 -17.33 10.25 1.05
CA ALA A 14 -16.49 9.39 1.89
C ALA A 14 -15.13 9.17 1.20
N LEU A 15 -14.04 9.56 1.88
CA LEU A 15 -12.67 9.39 1.42
C LEU A 15 -12.02 8.22 2.16
N LEU A 16 -11.83 7.09 1.47
CA LEU A 16 -11.29 5.85 2.04
C LEU A 16 -9.79 5.74 1.77
N GLY A 17 -8.97 5.81 2.82
CA GLY A 17 -7.51 5.99 2.74
C GLY A 17 -7.09 7.45 2.97
N ALA A 18 -7.82 8.16 3.82
CA ALA A 18 -7.69 9.60 4.04
C ALA A 18 -6.38 10.01 4.74
N ALA A 19 -5.73 9.14 5.51
CA ALA A 19 -4.47 9.43 6.18
C ALA A 19 -3.24 9.16 5.30
N GLY A 20 -3.43 8.55 4.12
CA GLY A 20 -2.35 8.27 3.17
C GLY A 20 -1.83 9.49 2.42
N GLY A 21 -0.72 9.31 1.69
CA GLY A 21 -0.05 10.40 0.96
C GLY A 21 -0.88 11.07 -0.15
N ILE A 22 -1.85 10.36 -0.74
CA ILE A 22 -2.86 10.97 -1.63
C ILE A 22 -4.05 11.47 -0.80
N GLY A 23 -4.45 10.72 0.22
CA GLY A 23 -5.62 10.99 1.05
C GLY A 23 -5.60 12.36 1.71
N GLN A 24 -4.52 12.74 2.37
CA GLN A 24 -4.44 14.03 3.08
C GLN A 24 -4.59 15.24 2.14
N PRO A 25 -3.78 15.41 1.07
CA PRO A 25 -3.96 16.53 0.15
C PRO A 25 -5.29 16.46 -0.61
N LEU A 26 -5.85 15.28 -0.87
CA LEU A 26 -7.18 15.16 -1.47
C LEU A 26 -8.27 15.60 -0.49
N GLY A 27 -8.17 15.23 0.78
CA GLY A 27 -9.05 15.68 1.86
C GLY A 27 -9.07 17.20 1.98
N LEU A 28 -7.90 17.84 1.90
CA LEU A 28 -7.78 19.30 1.85
C LEU A 28 -8.55 19.88 0.65
N LEU A 29 -8.31 19.38 -0.56
CA LEU A 29 -8.97 19.89 -1.76
C LEU A 29 -10.49 19.67 -1.74
N LEU A 30 -10.96 18.55 -1.18
CA LEU A 30 -12.39 18.27 -1.01
C LEU A 30 -13.03 19.15 0.07
N LYS A 31 -12.32 19.43 1.17
CA LYS A 31 -12.76 20.37 2.22
C LYS A 31 -12.87 21.80 1.69
N MET A 32 -11.99 22.21 0.78
CA MET A 32 -12.06 23.52 0.11
C MET A 32 -13.19 23.63 -0.93
N ASN A 33 -13.80 22.51 -1.32
CA ASN A 33 -14.80 22.50 -2.38
C ASN A 33 -16.17 23.00 -1.88
N LYS A 34 -16.64 24.11 -2.46
CA LYS A 34 -17.92 24.75 -2.12
C LYS A 34 -19.16 23.93 -2.44
N HIS A 35 -19.05 22.81 -3.15
CA HIS A 35 -20.16 21.91 -3.46
C HIS A 35 -20.25 20.72 -2.48
N VAL A 36 -19.24 20.51 -1.63
CA VAL A 36 -19.25 19.48 -0.59
C VAL A 36 -19.90 20.04 0.69
N ALA A 37 -20.72 19.24 1.37
CA ALA A 37 -21.23 19.58 2.70
C ALA A 37 -20.78 18.65 3.81
N LYS A 38 -20.56 17.37 3.50
CA LYS A 38 -20.05 16.40 4.47
C LYS A 38 -18.88 15.65 3.86
N LEU A 39 -17.78 15.57 4.60
CA LEU A 39 -16.58 14.85 4.23
C LEU A 39 -16.27 13.83 5.34
N ALA A 40 -16.61 12.57 5.09
CA ALA A 40 -16.23 11.47 5.96
C ALA A 40 -14.85 10.97 5.57
N LEU A 41 -13.89 11.07 6.49
CA LEU A 41 -12.54 10.54 6.31
C LEU A 41 -12.48 9.17 6.95
N TYR A 42 -12.05 8.17 6.20
CA TYR A 42 -11.81 6.83 6.71
C TYR A 42 -10.36 6.42 6.45
N ASP A 43 -9.75 5.79 7.44
CA ASP A 43 -8.50 5.05 7.28
C ASP A 43 -8.39 3.97 8.36
N ILE A 44 -7.43 3.07 8.25
CA ILE A 44 -7.17 2.04 9.25
C ILE A 44 -6.59 2.66 10.53
N LYS A 45 -5.91 3.81 10.41
CA LYS A 45 -5.25 4.54 11.49
C LYS A 45 -5.08 6.03 11.16
N ASP A 46 -4.69 6.82 12.15
CA ASP A 46 -4.26 8.22 12.01
C ASP A 46 -5.33 9.22 11.52
N THR A 47 -6.59 8.78 11.31
CA THR A 47 -7.70 9.64 10.90
C THR A 47 -8.01 10.80 11.87
N PRO A 48 -7.97 10.64 13.22
CA PRO A 48 -8.35 11.72 14.13
C PRO A 48 -7.50 12.98 13.98
N GLY A 49 -6.20 12.82 13.73
CA GLY A 49 -5.29 13.95 13.49
C GLY A 49 -5.61 14.70 12.20
N VAL A 50 -5.87 13.97 11.12
CA VAL A 50 -6.25 14.56 9.82
C VAL A 50 -7.57 15.32 9.92
N VAL A 51 -8.52 14.80 10.69
CA VAL A 51 -9.82 15.44 10.91
C VAL A 51 -9.66 16.72 11.71
N ALA A 52 -8.89 16.70 12.80
CA ALA A 52 -8.63 17.89 13.60
C ALA A 52 -8.03 19.01 12.73
N ASP A 53 -7.01 18.69 11.94
CA ASP A 53 -6.36 19.62 11.01
C ASP A 53 -7.37 20.21 10.00
N LEU A 54 -8.05 19.35 9.23
CA LEU A 54 -9.03 19.81 8.22
C LEU A 54 -10.23 20.55 8.82
N SER A 55 -10.60 20.27 10.07
CA SER A 55 -11.75 20.91 10.72
C SER A 55 -11.53 22.39 11.02
N HIS A 56 -10.27 22.84 11.11
CA HIS A 56 -9.93 24.25 11.34
C HIS A 56 -10.08 25.13 10.11
N ILE A 57 -10.25 24.53 8.92
CA ILE A 57 -10.41 25.25 7.66
C ILE A 57 -11.81 25.86 7.59
N ASP A 58 -11.86 27.16 7.31
CA ASP A 58 -13.02 28.07 7.33
C ASP A 58 -14.01 27.88 6.16
N THR A 59 -14.32 26.63 5.83
CA THR A 59 -15.28 26.27 4.79
C THR A 59 -16.48 25.50 5.34
N ARG A 60 -17.58 25.50 4.59
CA ARG A 60 -18.86 24.91 5.01
C ARG A 60 -18.85 23.40 5.26
N ALA A 61 -17.94 22.66 4.62
CA ALA A 61 -17.99 21.19 4.64
C ALA A 61 -17.66 20.66 6.05
N GLN A 62 -18.56 19.90 6.65
CA GLN A 62 -18.37 19.26 7.95
C GLN A 62 -17.51 18.01 7.77
N VAL A 63 -16.46 17.88 8.58
CA VAL A 63 -15.51 16.76 8.51
C VAL A 63 -15.78 15.80 9.66
N THR A 64 -15.85 14.50 9.37
CA THR A 64 -15.96 13.44 10.39
C THR A 64 -14.86 12.41 10.19
N GLY A 65 -14.29 11.90 11.29
CA GLY A 65 -13.27 10.85 11.26
C GLY A 65 -13.81 9.48 11.57
N HIS A 66 -13.30 8.48 10.86
CA HIS A 66 -13.62 7.06 11.03
C HIS A 66 -12.31 6.26 10.97
N THR A 67 -12.01 5.50 12.02
CA THR A 67 -10.72 4.81 12.22
C THR A 67 -10.92 3.31 12.43
N GLY A 68 -10.30 2.53 11.57
CA GLY A 68 -10.29 1.07 11.67
C GLY A 68 -11.58 0.40 11.18
N PRO A 69 -11.57 -0.93 11.01
CA PRO A 69 -12.61 -1.63 10.26
C PRO A 69 -14.04 -1.49 10.80
N ASN A 70 -14.20 -1.24 12.10
CA ASN A 70 -15.51 -1.15 12.75
C ASN A 70 -16.26 0.16 12.43
N GLU A 71 -15.55 1.20 11.97
CA GLU A 71 -16.11 2.52 11.67
C GLU A 71 -16.31 2.74 10.16
N LEU A 72 -15.92 1.76 9.32
CA LEU A 72 -16.06 1.84 7.86
C LEU A 72 -17.52 1.97 7.42
N ASP A 73 -18.42 1.20 8.02
CA ASP A 73 -19.84 1.22 7.68
C ASP A 73 -20.46 2.59 7.99
N GLU A 74 -20.11 3.19 9.13
CA GLU A 74 -20.56 4.52 9.53
C GLU A 74 -20.05 5.61 8.58
N ALA A 75 -18.78 5.53 8.16
CA ALA A 75 -18.21 6.45 7.17
C ALA A 75 -19.04 6.49 5.88
N LEU A 76 -19.52 5.32 5.44
CA LEU A 76 -20.19 5.13 4.15
C LEU A 76 -21.69 5.46 4.16
N GLN A 77 -22.38 5.40 5.30
CA GLN A 77 -23.83 5.65 5.38
C GLN A 77 -24.23 7.00 4.75
N GLY A 78 -25.20 6.98 3.84
CA GLY A 78 -25.72 8.20 3.19
C GLY A 78 -24.70 8.92 2.30
N THR A 79 -23.63 8.26 1.87
CA THR A 79 -22.62 8.83 0.98
C THR A 79 -23.12 8.93 -0.47
N ASP A 80 -22.86 10.06 -1.12
CA ASP A 80 -23.15 10.29 -2.54
C ASP A 80 -21.96 9.93 -3.44
N ILE A 81 -20.73 10.18 -2.96
CA ILE A 81 -19.48 9.86 -3.67
C ILE A 81 -18.51 9.17 -2.71
N VAL A 82 -18.07 7.95 -3.04
CA VAL A 82 -17.00 7.23 -2.37
C VAL A 82 -15.73 7.40 -3.20
N VAL A 83 -14.65 7.88 -2.59
CA VAL A 83 -13.35 8.06 -3.25
C VAL A 83 -12.34 7.14 -2.57
N ILE A 84 -11.65 6.30 -3.33
CA ILE A 84 -10.78 5.24 -2.81
C ILE A 84 -9.34 5.45 -3.30
N PRO A 85 -8.55 6.29 -2.61
CA PRO A 85 -7.08 6.31 -2.73
C PRO A 85 -6.39 5.23 -1.90
N ALA A 86 -7.08 4.53 -1.00
CA ALA A 86 -6.50 3.51 -0.13
C ALA A 86 -5.71 2.46 -0.93
N GLY A 87 -4.45 2.27 -0.56
CA GLY A 87 -3.56 1.32 -1.19
C GLY A 87 -2.14 1.51 -0.69
N LEU A 88 -1.33 0.47 -0.85
CA LEU A 88 0.09 0.56 -0.55
C LEU A 88 0.84 1.15 -1.75
N PRO A 89 1.81 2.07 -1.53
CA PRO A 89 2.81 2.37 -2.54
C PRO A 89 3.75 1.18 -2.69
N ARG A 90 4.41 1.09 -3.85
CA ARG A 90 5.46 0.09 -4.06
C ARG A 90 6.61 0.35 -3.09
N LYS A 91 6.95 -0.64 -2.25
CA LYS A 91 8.12 -0.60 -1.36
C LYS A 91 9.29 -1.39 -1.97
N PRO A 92 10.55 -1.07 -1.62
CA PRO A 92 11.69 -1.94 -1.94
C PRO A 92 11.42 -3.38 -1.49
N GLY A 93 11.74 -4.36 -2.34
CA GLY A 93 11.51 -5.78 -2.07
C GLY A 93 10.11 -6.33 -2.42
N MET A 94 9.10 -5.49 -2.65
CA MET A 94 7.79 -5.96 -3.12
C MET A 94 7.80 -6.31 -4.61
N THR A 95 7.30 -7.49 -4.97
CA THR A 95 7.04 -7.84 -6.37
C THR A 95 5.83 -7.08 -6.91
N ARG A 96 5.68 -7.04 -8.23
CA ARG A 96 4.48 -6.46 -8.87
C ARG A 96 3.20 -7.22 -8.48
N ASP A 97 3.31 -8.52 -8.24
CA ASP A 97 2.19 -9.36 -7.86
C ASP A 97 1.79 -9.20 -6.39
N ASP A 98 2.74 -9.02 -5.48
CA ASP A 98 2.45 -8.73 -4.07
C ASP A 98 1.68 -7.42 -3.90
N LEU A 99 2.13 -6.39 -4.63
CA LEU A 99 1.47 -5.09 -4.64
C LEU A 99 0.04 -5.20 -5.20
N PHE A 100 -0.14 -5.95 -6.29
CA PHE A 100 -1.45 -6.24 -6.85
C PHE A 100 -2.34 -6.95 -5.83
N ASN A 101 -1.90 -8.06 -5.23
CA ASN A 101 -2.72 -8.86 -4.30
C ASN A 101 -3.15 -8.07 -3.07
N THR A 102 -2.26 -7.21 -2.56
CA THR A 102 -2.54 -6.36 -1.40
C THR A 102 -3.60 -5.31 -1.76
N ASN A 103 -3.38 -4.56 -2.83
CA ASN A 103 -4.32 -3.51 -3.25
C ASN A 103 -5.65 -4.09 -3.75
N ALA A 104 -5.64 -5.27 -4.39
CA ALA A 104 -6.84 -6.01 -4.77
C ALA A 104 -7.68 -6.39 -3.55
N SER A 105 -7.04 -6.83 -2.46
CA SER A 105 -7.74 -7.13 -1.19
C SER A 105 -8.35 -5.87 -0.56
N ILE A 106 -7.61 -4.77 -0.54
CA ILE A 106 -8.11 -3.47 -0.03
C ILE A 106 -9.34 -3.02 -0.83
N VAL A 107 -9.25 -3.01 -2.16
CA VAL A 107 -10.37 -2.57 -3.01
C VAL A 107 -11.57 -3.50 -2.88
N ARG A 108 -11.35 -4.82 -2.78
CA ARG A 108 -12.43 -5.79 -2.52
C ARG A 108 -13.20 -5.43 -1.25
N ASP A 109 -12.49 -5.25 -0.13
CA ASP A 109 -13.12 -5.06 1.18
C ASP A 109 -13.85 -3.71 1.27
N LEU A 110 -13.23 -2.64 0.73
CA LEU A 110 -13.85 -1.32 0.68
C LEU A 110 -15.05 -1.27 -0.28
N SER A 111 -14.97 -1.96 -1.41
CA SER A 111 -16.09 -2.06 -2.36
C SER A 111 -17.24 -2.89 -1.79
N GLU A 112 -16.95 -3.93 -1.02
CA GLU A 112 -17.97 -4.73 -0.32
C GLU A 112 -18.72 -3.87 0.71
N ALA A 113 -18.00 -3.07 1.50
CA ALA A 113 -18.62 -2.14 2.42
C ALA A 113 -19.46 -1.07 1.68
N ALA A 114 -18.96 -0.53 0.56
CA ALA A 114 -19.71 0.44 -0.24
C ALA A 114 -20.98 -0.16 -0.85
N ALA A 115 -20.91 -1.40 -1.36
CA ALA A 115 -22.06 -2.12 -1.90
C ALA A 115 -23.15 -2.38 -0.84
N LYS A 116 -22.77 -2.62 0.41
CA LYS A 116 -23.72 -2.83 1.53
C LYS A 116 -24.34 -1.52 2.04
N ASN A 117 -23.53 -0.48 2.23
CA ASN A 117 -23.92 0.71 2.98
C ASN A 117 -24.37 1.89 2.10
N CYS A 118 -23.86 1.99 0.87
CA CYS A 118 -24.17 3.08 -0.05
C CYS A 118 -24.19 2.62 -1.53
N PRO A 119 -25.04 1.63 -1.90
CA PRO A 119 -25.02 1.01 -3.23
C PRO A 119 -25.32 1.96 -4.40
N LYS A 120 -25.89 3.14 -4.13
CA LYS A 120 -26.20 4.16 -5.14
C LYS A 120 -25.14 5.26 -5.25
N ALA A 121 -24.10 5.24 -4.41
CA ALA A 121 -23.01 6.20 -4.45
C ALA A 121 -22.20 6.06 -5.76
N PHE A 122 -21.58 7.15 -6.17
CA PHE A 122 -20.54 7.14 -7.20
C PHE A 122 -19.23 6.67 -6.58
N VAL A 123 -18.61 5.63 -7.12
CA VAL A 123 -17.39 5.01 -6.58
C VAL A 123 -16.21 5.35 -7.47
N ALA A 124 -15.35 6.27 -7.02
CA ALA A 124 -14.15 6.72 -7.71
C ALA A 124 -12.90 6.01 -7.16
N ILE A 125 -12.37 5.06 -7.92
CA ILE A 125 -11.24 4.20 -7.55
C ILE A 125 -9.95 4.80 -8.10
N ILE A 126 -9.03 5.14 -7.20
CA ILE A 126 -7.68 5.64 -7.52
C ILE A 126 -6.64 4.52 -7.26
N THR A 127 -6.98 3.54 -6.42
CA THR A 127 -6.09 2.44 -6.04
C THR A 127 -5.51 1.70 -7.24
N ASN A 128 -4.18 1.72 -7.33
CA ASN A 128 -3.46 1.03 -8.39
C ASN A 128 -3.34 -0.49 -8.14
N PRO A 129 -3.32 -1.32 -9.19
CA PRO A 129 -3.45 -0.96 -10.61
C PRO A 129 -4.93 -0.79 -11.04
N VAL A 130 -5.32 0.40 -11.49
CA VAL A 130 -6.70 0.76 -11.85
C VAL A 130 -7.31 -0.21 -12.88
N ASN A 131 -6.52 -0.63 -13.87
CA ASN A 131 -6.93 -1.58 -14.92
C ASN A 131 -7.45 -2.92 -14.38
N SER A 132 -7.09 -3.30 -13.15
CA SER A 132 -7.55 -4.53 -12.49
C SER A 132 -8.42 -4.29 -11.26
N THR A 133 -8.22 -3.20 -10.52
CA THR A 133 -9.00 -2.89 -9.31
C THR A 133 -10.43 -2.46 -9.62
N VAL A 134 -10.67 -1.79 -10.75
CA VAL A 134 -12.02 -1.46 -11.21
C VAL A 134 -12.84 -2.73 -11.54
N PRO A 135 -12.34 -3.69 -12.35
CA PRO A 135 -13.01 -4.99 -12.52
C PRO A 135 -13.33 -5.70 -11.21
N ILE A 136 -12.42 -5.67 -10.22
CA ILE A 136 -12.67 -6.27 -8.90
C ILE A 136 -13.87 -5.61 -8.22
N ALA A 137 -13.92 -4.27 -8.18
CA ALA A 137 -15.04 -3.56 -7.58
C ALA A 137 -16.36 -3.87 -8.28
N CYS A 138 -16.37 -3.92 -9.62
CA CYS A 138 -17.55 -4.30 -10.39
C CYS A 138 -18.05 -5.71 -10.04
N GLU A 139 -17.16 -6.70 -9.94
CA GLU A 139 -17.55 -8.07 -9.54
C GLU A 139 -18.10 -8.13 -8.11
N ILE A 140 -17.57 -7.33 -7.19
CA ILE A 140 -18.09 -7.25 -5.82
C ILE A 140 -19.49 -6.64 -5.79
N PHE A 141 -19.74 -5.58 -6.55
CA PHE A 141 -21.08 -5.00 -6.68
C PHE A 141 -22.05 -5.97 -7.37
N LYS A 142 -21.61 -6.72 -8.39
CA LYS A 142 -22.44 -7.76 -9.05
C LYS A 142 -22.81 -8.86 -8.07
N LYS A 143 -21.86 -9.32 -7.26
CA LYS A 143 -22.08 -10.32 -6.22
C LYS A 143 -23.12 -9.87 -5.18
N HIS A 144 -23.17 -8.58 -4.87
CA HIS A 144 -24.18 -8.01 -3.97
C HIS A 144 -25.51 -7.65 -4.66
N GLY A 145 -25.65 -7.89 -5.96
CA GLY A 145 -26.88 -7.61 -6.70
C GLY A 145 -27.20 -6.12 -6.87
N VAL A 146 -26.20 -5.25 -6.71
CA VAL A 146 -26.35 -3.77 -6.71
C VAL A 146 -25.48 -3.09 -7.77
N PHE A 147 -24.94 -3.85 -8.72
CA PHE A 147 -24.10 -3.32 -9.77
C PHE A 147 -24.87 -2.39 -10.72
N ASP A 148 -24.37 -1.16 -10.86
CA ASP A 148 -24.76 -0.20 -11.89
C ASP A 148 -23.48 0.26 -12.59
N PRO A 149 -23.25 -0.10 -13.87
CA PRO A 149 -22.00 0.23 -14.58
C PRO A 149 -21.79 1.75 -14.71
N ARG A 150 -22.84 2.56 -14.54
CA ARG A 150 -22.77 4.03 -14.62
C ARG A 150 -22.14 4.67 -13.38
N ARG A 151 -21.83 3.91 -12.32
CA ARG A 151 -21.48 4.45 -10.99
C ARG A 151 -20.11 4.04 -10.47
N ILE A 152 -19.36 3.21 -11.18
CA ILE A 152 -18.02 2.75 -10.76
C ILE A 152 -17.00 3.26 -11.77
N PHE A 153 -16.01 4.01 -11.27
CA PHE A 153 -15.06 4.76 -12.10
C PHE A 153 -13.63 4.49 -11.65
N GLY A 154 -12.76 4.12 -12.59
CA GLY A 154 -11.31 4.25 -12.43
C GLY A 154 -10.88 5.67 -12.76
N VAL A 155 -10.27 6.35 -11.80
CA VAL A 155 -9.83 7.73 -11.95
C VAL A 155 -8.56 7.78 -12.79
N THR A 156 -8.68 8.10 -14.08
CA THR A 156 -7.55 8.26 -15.01
C THR A 156 -7.21 9.73 -15.30
N THR A 157 -7.84 10.65 -14.59
CA THR A 157 -7.72 12.11 -14.78
C THR A 157 -6.28 12.62 -14.66
N LEU A 158 -5.40 11.91 -13.95
CA LEU A 158 -4.00 12.30 -13.85
C LEU A 158 -3.28 12.21 -15.22
N ASP A 159 -3.67 11.27 -16.08
CA ASP A 159 -3.08 11.15 -17.41
C ASP A 159 -3.52 12.31 -18.31
N VAL A 160 -4.78 12.73 -18.22
CA VAL A 160 -5.29 13.93 -18.90
C VAL A 160 -4.58 15.19 -18.41
N VAL A 161 -4.42 15.35 -17.09
CA VAL A 161 -3.70 16.48 -16.48
C VAL A 161 -2.25 16.55 -16.96
N ARG A 162 -1.54 15.41 -16.99
CA ARG A 162 -0.16 15.34 -17.49
C ARG A 162 -0.09 15.66 -18.97
N SER A 163 -0.98 15.08 -19.76
CA SER A 163 -1.03 15.29 -21.20
C SER A 163 -1.27 16.76 -21.53
N ALA A 164 -2.23 17.41 -20.88
CA ALA A 164 -2.48 18.83 -21.05
C ALA A 164 -1.26 19.68 -20.68
N ALA A 165 -0.60 19.40 -19.55
CA ALA A 165 0.59 20.13 -19.13
C ALA A 165 1.78 19.96 -20.10
N PHE A 166 2.03 18.74 -20.58
CA PHE A 166 3.14 18.46 -21.48
C PHE A 166 2.89 19.03 -22.88
N VAL A 167 1.68 18.88 -23.41
CA VAL A 167 1.29 19.46 -24.70
C VAL A 167 1.34 20.99 -24.65
N ALA A 168 0.77 21.60 -23.60
CA ALA A 168 0.80 23.05 -23.44
C ALA A 168 2.24 23.59 -23.34
N GLY A 169 3.10 22.93 -22.57
CA GLY A 169 4.52 23.29 -22.47
C GLY A 169 5.27 23.12 -23.79
N ALA A 170 5.02 22.04 -24.53
CA ALA A 170 5.69 21.77 -25.81
C ALA A 170 5.25 22.72 -26.94
N LYS A 171 3.99 23.17 -26.91
CA LYS A 171 3.39 24.02 -27.95
C LYS A 171 3.17 25.47 -27.52
N ASN A 172 3.64 25.84 -26.33
CA ASN A 172 3.45 27.17 -25.72
C ASN A 172 1.98 27.61 -25.71
N LEU A 173 1.08 26.70 -25.33
CA LEU A 173 -0.36 26.96 -25.20
C LEU A 173 -0.71 27.33 -23.75
N ASP A 174 -1.85 28.00 -23.56
CA ASP A 174 -2.43 28.14 -22.22
C ASP A 174 -2.93 26.78 -21.73
N VAL A 175 -2.30 26.26 -20.67
CA VAL A 175 -2.64 24.97 -20.06
C VAL A 175 -4.08 24.93 -19.54
N ASN A 176 -4.66 26.08 -19.15
CA ASN A 176 -6.04 26.14 -18.67
C ASN A 176 -7.07 25.97 -19.80
N GLN A 177 -6.67 26.22 -21.04
CA GLN A 177 -7.48 26.05 -22.24
C GLN A 177 -7.12 24.79 -23.02
N THR A 178 -6.06 24.08 -22.62
CA THR A 178 -5.59 22.87 -23.27
C THR A 178 -6.36 21.65 -22.78
N ASN A 179 -7.15 21.07 -23.66
CA ASN A 179 -7.89 19.83 -23.43
C ASN A 179 -7.39 18.74 -24.39
N ILE A 180 -7.13 17.55 -23.85
CA ILE A 180 -6.72 16.39 -24.62
C ILE A 180 -7.39 15.14 -24.02
N PRO A 181 -8.19 14.40 -24.82
CA PRO A 181 -8.69 13.10 -24.40
C PRO A 181 -7.53 12.12 -24.22
N VAL A 182 -7.55 11.38 -23.11
CA VAL A 182 -6.70 10.21 -22.90
C VAL A 182 -7.60 9.00 -22.72
N ILE A 183 -7.43 8.00 -23.59
CA ILE A 183 -8.26 6.79 -23.65
C ILE A 183 -7.43 5.55 -23.26
N GLY A 184 -8.09 4.38 -23.21
CA GLY A 184 -7.41 3.10 -22.92
C GLY A 184 -7.50 2.68 -21.45
N GLY A 185 -6.38 2.70 -20.74
CA GLY A 185 -6.23 2.35 -19.34
C GLY A 185 -5.32 3.32 -18.60
N HIS A 186 -4.73 2.88 -17.49
CA HIS A 186 -3.92 3.70 -16.56
C HIS A 186 -2.55 3.08 -16.26
N SER A 187 -1.95 2.37 -17.20
CA SER A 187 -0.62 1.76 -17.02
C SER A 187 0.15 1.63 -18.33
N GLY A 188 1.34 2.24 -18.40
CA GLY A 188 2.26 2.08 -19.52
C GLY A 188 1.59 2.32 -20.87
N ILE A 189 1.74 1.38 -21.80
CA ILE A 189 1.20 1.48 -23.16
C ILE A 189 -0.33 1.54 -23.22
N THR A 190 -1.03 1.18 -22.14
CA THR A 190 -2.49 1.28 -22.10
C THR A 190 -2.96 2.73 -22.01
N ILE A 191 -2.09 3.69 -21.68
CA ILE A 191 -2.41 5.12 -21.65
C ILE A 191 -2.26 5.68 -23.07
N ILE A 192 -3.36 6.12 -23.68
CA ILE A 192 -3.39 6.53 -25.10
C ILE A 192 -3.84 7.99 -25.18
N PRO A 193 -2.90 8.95 -25.24
CA PRO A 193 -3.23 10.36 -25.46
C PRO A 193 -3.64 10.59 -26.92
N LEU A 194 -4.84 11.12 -27.14
CA LEU A 194 -5.33 11.46 -28.48
C LEU A 194 -4.80 12.83 -28.92
N LEU A 195 -3.52 12.88 -29.30
CA LEU A 195 -2.84 14.10 -29.75
C LEU A 195 -3.51 14.72 -30.98
N SER A 196 -4.17 13.92 -31.83
CA SER A 196 -4.95 14.42 -32.98
C SER A 196 -6.19 15.22 -32.56
N GLN A 197 -6.65 15.05 -31.32
CA GLN A 197 -7.88 15.64 -30.79
C GLN A 197 -7.63 16.75 -29.75
N VAL A 198 -6.39 17.26 -29.66
CA VAL A 198 -6.05 18.38 -28.78
C VAL A 198 -6.87 19.62 -29.13
N LYS A 199 -7.35 20.31 -28.09
CA LYS A 199 -8.00 21.63 -28.18
C LYS A 199 -7.25 22.63 -27.29
N PRO A 200 -6.93 23.85 -27.76
CA PRO A 200 -7.03 24.31 -29.15
C PRO A 200 -6.18 23.47 -30.09
N SER A 201 -6.62 23.32 -31.34
CA SER A 201 -5.94 22.46 -32.32
C SER A 201 -4.52 22.95 -32.59
N CYS A 202 -3.57 22.02 -32.61
CA CYS A 202 -2.17 22.30 -32.92
C CYS A 202 -1.58 21.16 -33.75
N LYS A 203 -0.55 21.48 -34.56
CA LYS A 203 0.15 20.50 -35.40
C LYS A 203 1.32 19.90 -34.65
N PHE A 204 1.50 18.58 -34.80
CA PHE A 204 2.64 17.85 -34.29
C PHE A 204 3.36 17.14 -35.44
N SER A 205 4.69 17.08 -35.39
CA SER A 205 5.46 16.15 -36.22
C SER A 205 5.35 14.73 -35.65
N ASP A 206 5.65 13.72 -36.47
CA ASP A 206 5.62 12.32 -36.03
C ASP A 206 6.58 12.05 -34.85
N ASP A 207 7.75 12.72 -34.84
CA ASP A 207 8.71 12.63 -33.74
C ASP A 207 8.18 13.28 -32.45
N GLU A 208 7.52 14.43 -32.55
CA GLU A 208 6.86 15.07 -31.40
C GLU A 208 5.74 14.19 -30.85
N VAL A 209 4.91 13.62 -31.73
CA VAL A 209 3.83 12.68 -31.36
C VAL A 209 4.38 11.50 -30.57
N LYS A 210 5.43 10.86 -31.08
CA LYS A 210 6.05 9.71 -30.42
C LYS A 210 6.66 10.08 -29.07
N LYS A 211 7.47 11.14 -29.00
CA LYS A 211 8.11 11.59 -27.75
C LYS A 211 7.10 12.01 -26.69
N LEU A 212 6.06 12.73 -27.06
CA LEU A 212 5.00 13.14 -26.13
C LEU A 212 4.23 11.92 -25.62
N THR A 213 3.87 10.99 -26.50
CA THR A 213 3.17 9.75 -26.13
C THR A 213 4.00 8.94 -25.13
N GLU A 214 5.28 8.69 -25.43
CA GLU A 214 6.19 7.94 -24.56
C GLU A 214 6.36 8.62 -23.19
N ARG A 215 6.50 9.95 -23.17
CA ARG A 215 6.60 10.72 -21.91
C ARG A 215 5.32 10.63 -21.10
N ILE A 216 4.14 10.75 -21.72
CA ILE A 216 2.84 10.65 -21.06
C ILE A 216 2.67 9.27 -20.41
N GLN A 217 2.97 8.20 -21.16
CA GLN A 217 2.90 6.81 -20.68
C GLN A 217 3.86 6.55 -19.50
N ASN A 218 5.02 7.22 -19.48
CA ASN A 218 6.07 7.01 -18.48
C ASN A 218 6.11 8.05 -17.35
N ALA A 219 5.24 9.06 -17.37
CA ALA A 219 5.24 10.16 -16.39
C ALA A 219 5.08 9.69 -14.93
N GLY A 220 4.41 8.54 -14.71
CA GLY A 220 4.37 7.90 -13.39
C GLY A 220 5.73 7.42 -12.92
N THR A 221 6.48 6.78 -13.81
CA THR A 221 7.83 6.27 -13.58
C THR A 221 8.82 7.41 -13.34
N GLU A 222 8.72 8.50 -14.11
CA GLU A 222 9.55 9.70 -13.91
C GLU A 222 9.44 10.24 -12.48
N VAL A 223 8.22 10.35 -11.93
CA VAL A 223 8.01 10.82 -10.55
C VAL A 223 8.59 9.85 -9.52
N VAL A 224 8.43 8.54 -9.73
CA VAL A 224 8.99 7.53 -8.82
C VAL A 224 10.52 7.61 -8.80
N GLN A 225 11.15 7.79 -9.95
CA GLN A 225 12.60 7.97 -10.08
C GLN A 225 13.06 9.26 -9.43
N ALA A 226 12.37 10.38 -9.67
CA ALA A 226 12.66 11.67 -9.06
C ALA A 226 12.52 11.66 -7.53
N LYS A 227 11.61 10.83 -6.99
CA LYS A 227 11.46 10.58 -5.55
C LYS A 227 12.43 9.53 -5.01
N ALA A 228 13.40 9.07 -5.80
CA ALA A 228 14.36 8.03 -5.43
C ALA A 228 13.69 6.76 -4.84
N GLY A 229 12.51 6.40 -5.36
CA GLY A 229 11.75 5.25 -4.87
C GLY A 229 10.97 5.48 -3.56
N ALA A 230 11.00 6.67 -2.96
CA ALA A 230 10.26 7.04 -1.75
C ALA A 230 8.74 7.25 -1.97
N GLY A 231 8.17 6.57 -2.97
CA GLY A 231 6.75 6.63 -3.33
C GLY A 231 6.49 7.17 -4.73
N SER A 232 5.20 7.29 -5.07
CA SER A 232 4.71 7.75 -6.37
C SER A 232 4.11 9.17 -6.30
N ALA A 233 3.48 9.61 -7.38
CA ALA A 233 2.77 10.89 -7.43
C ALA A 233 1.66 10.94 -6.36
N THR A 234 1.72 11.94 -5.48
CA THR A 234 0.76 12.16 -4.40
C THR A 234 -0.04 13.43 -4.62
N LEU A 235 0.65 14.57 -4.69
CA LEU A 235 0.04 15.90 -4.82
C LEU A 235 -0.72 16.07 -6.15
N SER A 236 -0.08 15.73 -7.28
CA SER A 236 -0.72 15.81 -8.59
C SER A 236 -1.87 14.82 -8.74
N MET A 237 -1.78 13.64 -8.09
CA MET A 237 -2.87 12.68 -8.06
C MET A 237 -4.05 13.19 -7.23
N ALA A 238 -3.81 13.82 -6.08
CA ALA A 238 -4.85 14.47 -5.28
C ALA A 238 -5.57 15.57 -6.06
N MET A 239 -4.82 16.41 -6.78
CA MET A 239 -5.41 17.43 -7.66
C MET A 239 -6.22 16.83 -8.81
N ALA A 240 -5.71 15.78 -9.46
CA ALA A 240 -6.44 15.11 -10.54
C ALA A 240 -7.73 14.43 -10.03
N ALA A 241 -7.66 13.77 -8.87
CA ALA A 241 -8.82 13.17 -8.23
C ALA A 241 -9.85 14.23 -7.80
N SER A 242 -9.42 15.39 -7.28
CA SER A 242 -10.36 16.46 -6.93
C SER A 242 -11.08 17.03 -8.16
N LYS A 243 -10.39 17.19 -9.30
CA LYS A 243 -11.02 17.56 -10.59
C LYS A 243 -12.04 16.53 -11.07
N PHE A 244 -11.75 15.25 -10.88
CA PHE A 244 -12.69 14.18 -11.21
C PHE A 244 -13.94 14.24 -10.31
N VAL A 245 -13.74 14.36 -9.00
CA VAL A 245 -14.85 14.48 -8.03
C VAL A 245 -15.68 15.74 -8.27
N GLU A 246 -15.07 16.87 -8.61
CA GLU A 246 -15.78 18.10 -9.02
C GLU A 246 -16.70 17.85 -10.23
N SER A 247 -16.25 17.06 -11.20
CA SER A 247 -17.06 16.69 -12.37
C SER A 247 -18.25 15.81 -12.00
N LEU A 248 -18.07 14.90 -11.03
CA LEU A 248 -19.16 14.10 -10.48
C LEU A 248 -20.15 14.97 -9.69
N LEU A 249 -19.67 15.94 -8.90
CA LEU A 249 -20.51 16.89 -8.15
C LEU A 249 -21.36 17.76 -9.09
N LYS A 250 -20.78 18.25 -10.19
CA LYS A 250 -21.53 18.94 -11.26
C LYS A 250 -22.64 18.05 -11.82
N GLY A 251 -22.31 16.80 -12.15
CA GLY A 251 -23.29 15.82 -12.60
C GLY A 251 -24.43 15.61 -11.58
N LEU A 252 -24.12 15.49 -10.29
CA LEU A 252 -25.12 15.39 -9.21
C LEU A 252 -26.03 16.61 -9.16
N ASN A 253 -25.51 17.81 -9.41
CA ASN A 253 -26.26 19.06 -9.45
C ASN A 253 -27.08 19.23 -10.74
N GLY A 254 -26.96 18.31 -11.71
CA GLY A 254 -27.63 18.40 -13.01
C GLY A 254 -26.90 19.27 -14.03
N GLU A 255 -25.66 19.66 -13.75
CA GLU A 255 -24.77 20.30 -14.70
C GLU A 255 -24.04 19.24 -15.52
N LYS A 256 -23.93 19.45 -16.84
CA LYS A 256 -23.15 18.57 -17.69
C LYS A 256 -21.66 18.75 -17.41
N SER A 257 -20.96 17.64 -17.22
CA SER A 257 -19.50 17.62 -17.10
C SER A 257 -18.93 16.43 -17.86
N VAL A 258 -17.78 16.65 -18.52
CA VAL A 258 -17.09 15.62 -19.28
C VAL A 258 -15.70 15.35 -18.70
N GLN A 259 -15.38 14.08 -18.42
CA GLN A 259 -14.02 13.64 -18.08
C GLN A 259 -13.74 12.27 -18.67
N CYS A 260 -12.46 11.97 -18.92
CA CYS A 260 -12.04 10.59 -19.13
C CYS A 260 -12.04 9.81 -17.82
N ALA A 261 -12.60 8.60 -17.85
CA ALA A 261 -12.47 7.62 -16.76
C ALA A 261 -12.55 6.19 -17.29
N TYR A 262 -11.88 5.27 -16.59
CA TYR A 262 -11.89 3.85 -16.90
C TYR A 262 -13.14 3.19 -16.30
N VAL A 263 -14.07 2.75 -17.15
CA VAL A 263 -15.36 2.19 -16.73
C VAL A 263 -15.65 0.89 -17.45
N ALA A 264 -16.64 0.12 -16.98
CA ALA A 264 -17.21 -0.95 -17.78
C ALA A 264 -17.82 -0.34 -19.05
N SER A 265 -17.33 -0.74 -20.22
CA SER A 265 -17.57 -0.03 -21.47
C SER A 265 -17.48 -0.97 -22.66
N ASP A 266 -18.33 -0.75 -23.66
CA ASP A 266 -18.30 -1.38 -24.98
C ASP A 266 -17.63 -0.50 -26.04
N ALA A 267 -17.04 0.63 -25.65
CA ALA A 267 -16.43 1.60 -26.56
C ALA A 267 -15.23 1.06 -27.36
N CYS A 268 -14.59 -0.01 -26.89
CA CYS A 268 -13.48 -0.66 -27.57
C CYS A 268 -13.73 -2.16 -27.69
N LYS A 269 -13.80 -2.67 -28.93
CA LYS A 269 -14.09 -4.09 -29.17
C LYS A 269 -12.97 -4.97 -28.61
N GLY A 270 -13.36 -5.98 -27.84
CA GLY A 270 -12.43 -6.99 -27.29
C GLY A 270 -11.98 -6.73 -25.85
N VAL A 271 -12.45 -5.65 -25.21
CA VAL A 271 -12.21 -5.37 -23.79
C VAL A 271 -13.50 -4.89 -23.13
N ASP A 272 -13.80 -5.41 -21.94
CA ASP A 272 -15.04 -5.07 -21.20
C ASP A 272 -14.93 -3.78 -20.39
N TYR A 273 -13.73 -3.20 -20.32
CA TYR A 273 -13.42 -1.99 -19.58
C TYR A 273 -12.47 -1.13 -20.39
N PHE A 274 -12.78 0.16 -20.50
CA PHE A 274 -11.98 1.08 -21.29
C PHE A 274 -12.21 2.52 -20.84
N ALA A 275 -11.15 3.33 -20.85
CA ALA A 275 -11.22 4.75 -20.58
C ALA A 275 -11.59 5.51 -21.87
N THR A 276 -12.63 6.32 -21.79
CA THR A 276 -13.05 7.28 -22.84
C THR A 276 -13.61 8.52 -22.17
N PRO A 277 -13.82 9.65 -22.89
CA PRO A 277 -14.59 10.77 -22.37
C PRO A 277 -16.03 10.33 -22.05
N LEU A 278 -16.49 10.65 -20.83
CA LEU A 278 -17.81 10.33 -20.32
C LEU A 278 -18.55 11.62 -19.98
N GLU A 279 -19.80 11.75 -20.40
CA GLU A 279 -20.71 12.78 -19.91
C GLU A 279 -21.36 12.30 -18.61
N PHE A 280 -21.17 13.05 -17.52
CA PHE A 280 -21.77 12.79 -16.22
C PHE A 280 -23.05 13.60 -16.01
N GLY A 281 -24.00 12.99 -15.33
CA GLY A 281 -25.17 13.65 -14.79
C GLY A 281 -25.67 12.99 -13.52
N LYS A 282 -26.97 13.14 -13.22
CA LYS A 282 -27.50 12.83 -11.88
C LYS A 282 -27.34 11.35 -11.53
N ASN A 283 -27.34 10.48 -12.53
CA ASN A 283 -27.29 9.03 -12.34
C ASN A 283 -25.92 8.39 -12.61
N GLY A 284 -24.88 9.19 -12.78
CA GLY A 284 -23.52 8.74 -13.06
C GLY A 284 -23.18 9.02 -14.52
N VAL A 285 -22.61 8.04 -15.24
CA VAL A 285 -22.43 8.12 -16.70
C VAL A 285 -23.81 8.21 -17.38
N GLU A 286 -24.05 9.31 -18.09
CA GLU A 286 -25.21 9.49 -18.97
C GLU A 286 -24.89 9.13 -20.42
N LYS A 287 -23.64 9.39 -20.85
CA LYS A 287 -23.18 9.05 -22.19
C LYS A 287 -21.70 8.68 -22.20
N ILE A 288 -21.39 7.56 -22.85
CA ILE A 288 -20.01 7.20 -23.24
C ILE A 288 -19.77 7.86 -24.61
N LEU A 289 -18.83 8.80 -24.69
CA LEU A 289 -18.59 9.57 -25.93
C LEU A 289 -17.72 8.80 -26.95
N GLY A 290 -17.12 7.68 -26.55
CA GLY A 290 -16.29 6.84 -27.41
C GLY A 290 -14.90 7.42 -27.64
N MET A 291 -14.22 6.91 -28.67
CA MET A 291 -12.83 7.29 -28.99
C MET A 291 -12.74 8.45 -30.01
N GLY A 292 -13.84 8.79 -30.68
CA GLY A 292 -13.83 9.73 -31.81
C GLY A 292 -13.06 9.17 -33.01
N ASP A 293 -12.65 10.07 -33.90
CA ASP A 293 -11.83 9.71 -35.07
C ASP A 293 -10.36 9.54 -34.63
N LEU A 294 -9.80 8.36 -34.88
CA LEU A 294 -8.41 8.03 -34.57
C LEU A 294 -7.57 8.10 -35.84
N ASN A 295 -6.37 8.66 -35.74
CA ASN A 295 -5.39 8.52 -36.82
C ASN A 295 -4.70 7.13 -36.77
N ALA A 296 -3.90 6.80 -37.80
CA ALA A 296 -3.26 5.50 -37.90
C ALA A 296 -2.32 5.17 -36.72
N TYR A 297 -1.62 6.19 -36.18
CA TYR A 297 -0.75 6.02 -35.03
C TYR A 297 -1.56 5.71 -33.76
N GLU A 298 -2.60 6.48 -33.48
CA GLU A 298 -3.48 6.29 -32.32
C GLU A 298 -4.21 4.95 -32.38
N GLN A 299 -4.67 4.53 -33.57
CA GLN A 299 -5.24 3.20 -33.78
C GLN A 299 -4.22 2.11 -33.44
N SER A 300 -2.96 2.24 -33.87
CA SER A 300 -1.91 1.28 -33.53
C SER A 300 -1.64 1.19 -32.02
N LEU A 301 -1.79 2.30 -31.29
CA LEU A 301 -1.69 2.31 -29.83
C LEU A 301 -2.87 1.57 -29.18
N VAL A 302 -4.09 1.76 -29.69
CA VAL A 302 -5.28 1.02 -29.23
C VAL A 302 -5.08 -0.48 -29.44
N ASP A 303 -4.65 -0.89 -30.63
CA ASP A 303 -4.43 -2.29 -30.97
C ASP A 303 -3.36 -2.92 -30.06
N ALA A 304 -2.30 -2.20 -29.75
CA ALA A 304 -1.24 -2.64 -28.83
C ALA A 304 -1.70 -2.71 -27.36
N ALA A 305 -2.61 -1.82 -26.94
CA ALA A 305 -3.11 -1.76 -25.58
C ALA A 305 -4.13 -2.89 -25.26
N ILE A 306 -4.91 -3.34 -26.24
CA ILE A 306 -5.98 -4.34 -26.05
C ILE A 306 -5.46 -5.62 -25.35
N PRO A 307 -4.39 -6.29 -25.81
CA PRO A 307 -3.90 -7.51 -25.15
C PRO A 307 -3.46 -7.28 -23.70
N GLU A 308 -2.83 -6.14 -23.41
CA GLU A 308 -2.42 -5.81 -22.04
C GLU A 308 -3.63 -5.52 -21.14
N LEU A 309 -4.63 -4.80 -21.65
CA LEU A 309 -5.90 -4.56 -20.96
C LEU A 309 -6.63 -5.87 -20.68
N GLN A 310 -6.76 -6.76 -21.66
CA GLN A 310 -7.37 -8.08 -21.48
C GLN A 310 -6.70 -8.88 -20.37
N LYS A 311 -5.35 -8.86 -20.31
CA LYS A 311 -4.58 -9.49 -19.24
C LYS A 311 -4.88 -8.86 -17.88
N ASN A 312 -4.88 -7.53 -17.80
CA ASN A 312 -5.13 -6.79 -16.55
C ASN A 312 -6.56 -7.00 -16.03
N ILE A 313 -7.55 -6.94 -16.93
CA ILE A 313 -8.96 -7.19 -16.64
C ILE A 313 -9.12 -8.64 -16.16
N SER A 314 -8.60 -9.60 -16.91
CA SER A 314 -8.62 -11.03 -16.55
C SER A 314 -7.99 -11.28 -15.18
N LYS A 315 -6.89 -10.60 -14.85
CA LYS A 315 -6.24 -10.71 -13.54
C LYS A 315 -7.15 -10.21 -12.42
N GLY A 316 -7.85 -9.09 -12.63
CA GLY A 316 -8.85 -8.56 -11.71
C GLY A 316 -10.04 -9.52 -11.52
N LEU A 317 -10.64 -10.00 -12.62
CA LEU A 317 -11.78 -10.91 -12.58
C LEU A 317 -11.44 -12.28 -11.96
N LYS A 318 -10.23 -12.78 -12.18
CA LYS A 318 -9.73 -14.04 -11.59
C LYS A 318 -9.26 -13.90 -10.16
N PHE A 319 -9.10 -12.67 -9.64
CA PHE A 319 -8.68 -12.46 -8.26
C PHE A 319 -9.69 -13.15 -7.35
N ARG A 320 -9.27 -14.27 -6.72
CA ARG A 320 -10.17 -15.16 -6.02
C ARG A 320 -10.86 -14.38 -4.91
N ILE A 321 -12.14 -14.15 -5.12
CA ILE A 321 -13.07 -13.69 -4.12
C ILE A 321 -13.33 -14.89 -3.17
N VAL A 322 -12.33 -15.29 -2.37
CA VAL A 322 -12.50 -16.35 -1.37
C VAL A 322 -13.18 -15.73 -0.16
N PHE A 323 -14.46 -16.02 0.01
CA PHE A 323 -15.14 -15.81 1.28
C PHE A 323 -15.16 -17.10 2.10
N PRO A 324 -14.99 -17.02 3.42
CA PRO A 324 -15.38 -18.11 4.30
C PRO A 324 -16.86 -18.42 4.06
N ARG A 325 -17.19 -19.66 3.68
CA ARG A 325 -18.57 -20.17 3.77
C ARG A 325 -18.96 -20.14 5.25
N ILE A 326 -19.66 -19.10 5.69
CA ILE A 326 -20.40 -19.16 6.95
C ILE A 326 -21.56 -20.13 6.69
N ARG A 327 -21.38 -21.41 7.06
CA ARG A 327 -22.52 -22.30 7.29
C ARG A 327 -23.32 -21.67 8.43
N ARG A 328 -24.48 -21.08 8.09
CA ARG A 328 -25.51 -20.79 9.08
C ARG A 328 -26.00 -22.13 9.62
N SER A 329 -25.50 -22.53 10.78
CA SER A 329 -26.18 -23.49 11.64
C SER A 329 -27.41 -22.82 12.23
N PHE A 330 -28.52 -22.86 11.49
CA PHE A 330 -29.85 -22.78 12.08
C PHE A 330 -30.33 -24.21 12.24
N GLY A 331 -30.35 -24.67 13.50
CA GLY A 331 -31.20 -25.78 13.88
C GLY A 331 -32.64 -25.30 13.81
N ILE A 332 -33.40 -25.90 12.90
CA ILE A 332 -34.86 -26.01 13.04
C ILE A 332 -35.15 -27.50 12.86
N SER A 333 -35.84 -28.01 13.87
CA SER A 333 -36.36 -29.36 14.02
C SER A 333 -37.21 -29.81 12.83
N ASN A 334 -37.14 -31.12 12.58
CA ASN A 334 -38.01 -31.88 11.70
C ASN A 334 -39.50 -31.59 11.97
N ASP A 335 -40.31 -31.55 10.91
CA ASP A 335 -41.35 -32.58 10.69
C ASP A 335 -41.90 -32.51 9.25
N ASP A 336 -42.29 -33.70 8.78
CA ASP A 336 -43.22 -34.05 7.69
C ASP A 336 -42.82 -34.05 6.20
N ASN A 337 -42.47 -35.27 5.76
CA ASN A 337 -43.13 -36.10 4.74
C ASN A 337 -43.54 -35.51 3.37
N GLY A 338 -43.00 -36.14 2.32
CA GLY A 338 -43.60 -36.20 0.98
C GLY A 338 -42.60 -36.63 -0.09
N GLY A 339 -42.79 -37.81 -0.70
CA GLY A 339 -41.98 -38.36 -1.82
C GLY A 339 -41.95 -37.44 -3.06
N SER A 340 -41.20 -37.72 -4.12
CA SER A 340 -40.85 -39.00 -4.72
C SER A 340 -39.80 -38.80 -5.83
N GLN A 341 -38.93 -39.80 -5.96
CA GLN A 341 -38.40 -40.43 -7.19
C GLN A 341 -37.55 -39.68 -8.23
N ASP A 342 -36.59 -40.47 -8.72
CA ASP A 342 -35.78 -40.42 -9.96
C ASP A 342 -34.57 -39.48 -10.00
N GLU A 343 -33.36 -39.90 -10.39
CA GLU A 343 -32.78 -41.17 -10.81
C GLU A 343 -31.24 -41.02 -10.74
N LYS A 344 -30.52 -42.12 -10.44
CA LYS A 344 -29.23 -42.61 -10.99
C LYS A 344 -28.19 -41.58 -11.51
N SER A 345 -26.88 -41.73 -11.37
CA SER A 345 -25.95 -42.73 -10.82
C SER A 345 -24.57 -42.26 -11.28
N LEU A 346 -23.56 -42.28 -10.42
CA LEU A 346 -22.19 -42.69 -10.77
C LEU A 346 -21.35 -42.71 -9.50
N GLN A 347 -21.24 -43.92 -8.96
CA GLN A 347 -20.25 -44.30 -7.98
C GLN A 347 -18.86 -44.23 -8.62
N ASN A 348 -17.87 -43.83 -7.84
CA ASN A 348 -16.63 -44.60 -7.76
C ASN A 348 -16.11 -44.52 -6.33
N GLU A 349 -16.15 -45.68 -5.68
CA GLU A 349 -15.57 -45.97 -4.38
C GLU A 349 -14.05 -46.10 -4.49
N ALA A 350 -13.36 -45.69 -3.44
CA ALA A 350 -12.20 -46.42 -2.95
C ALA A 350 -12.19 -46.32 -1.43
N SER A 351 -12.77 -47.33 -0.79
CA SER A 351 -12.71 -47.58 0.64
C SER A 351 -11.41 -48.30 0.98
N LEU A 352 -10.77 -47.94 2.08
CA LEU A 352 -9.97 -48.86 2.91
C LEU A 352 -10.22 -48.50 4.38
N LYS A 353 -10.93 -49.41 5.05
CA LYS A 353 -11.21 -49.44 6.50
C LYS A 353 -10.08 -50.17 7.24
N ILE A 354 -10.24 -50.19 8.58
CA ILE A 354 -9.79 -51.18 9.61
C ILE A 354 -8.60 -50.67 10.45
N VAL A 355 -8.59 -50.62 11.80
CA VAL A 355 -9.51 -51.01 12.91
C VAL A 355 -9.06 -50.27 14.21
N PRO A 356 -9.87 -50.24 15.30
CA PRO A 356 -9.78 -49.32 16.44
C PRO A 356 -9.24 -49.99 17.73
N GLU A 357 -9.58 -49.38 18.90
CA GLU A 357 -9.40 -49.82 20.31
C GLU A 357 -8.13 -49.23 21.00
N ILE A 358 -8.15 -48.57 22.18
CA ILE A 358 -8.60 -49.04 23.51
C ILE A 358 -8.99 -47.88 24.46
N ARG A 359 -10.06 -48.19 25.22
CA ARG A 359 -10.70 -47.70 26.47
C ARG A 359 -9.83 -47.23 27.67
N LYS A 360 -10.35 -46.23 28.43
CA LYS A 360 -10.69 -46.22 29.90
C LYS A 360 -10.80 -44.76 30.44
N GLU A 361 -12.00 -44.25 30.74
CA GLU A 361 -12.62 -44.07 32.09
C GLU A 361 -11.80 -43.23 33.09
N SER A 362 -12.32 -42.10 33.62
CA SER A 362 -13.27 -42.11 34.75
C SER A 362 -13.97 -40.74 34.98
N ARG A 363 -15.17 -40.80 35.58
CA ARG A 363 -16.03 -39.70 36.07
C ARG A 363 -15.82 -39.47 37.59
N SER A 364 -15.94 -38.22 38.07
CA SER A 364 -16.70 -37.79 39.28
C SER A 364 -16.55 -36.25 39.45
N THR A 365 -17.60 -35.42 39.22
CA THR A 365 -18.66 -34.86 40.11
C THR A 365 -18.27 -33.71 41.06
N THR A 366 -19.09 -32.64 41.00
CA THR A 366 -19.39 -31.54 41.97
C THR A 366 -18.30 -30.46 42.19
N SER A 367 -18.58 -29.15 42.23
CA SER A 367 -19.78 -28.40 42.63
C SER A 367 -19.86 -27.00 41.98
N LYS A 368 -21.07 -26.45 41.89
CA LYS A 368 -21.37 -25.06 41.52
C LYS A 368 -20.99 -24.12 42.68
N ALA A 369 -20.27 -23.03 42.39
CA ALA A 369 -20.19 -21.86 43.26
C ALA A 369 -20.48 -20.58 42.46
N ASN A 370 -21.53 -19.87 42.91
CA ASN A 370 -22.00 -18.58 42.41
C ASN A 370 -20.91 -17.51 42.44
N LEU A 371 -20.68 -16.81 41.32
CA LEU A 371 -19.90 -15.57 41.28
C LEU A 371 -20.79 -14.40 40.85
N LYS A 372 -20.81 -13.36 41.70
CA LYS A 372 -21.58 -12.12 41.57
C LYS A 372 -21.25 -11.33 40.28
N PRO A 373 -22.16 -10.49 39.74
CA PRO A 373 -22.03 -9.81 38.44
C PRO A 373 -20.78 -8.95 38.26
N GLU A 374 -20.22 -8.41 39.35
CA GLU A 374 -18.99 -7.60 39.32
C GLU A 374 -17.74 -8.42 38.95
N ASN A 375 -17.74 -9.73 39.22
CA ASN A 375 -16.62 -10.62 38.85
C ASN A 375 -16.70 -11.10 37.39
N MET A 376 -17.89 -11.09 36.76
CA MET A 376 -18.02 -11.33 35.33
C MET A 376 -17.50 -10.16 34.49
N ARG A 377 -17.71 -8.92 34.94
CA ARG A 377 -17.22 -7.72 34.23
C ARG A 377 -15.69 -7.65 34.23
N LYS A 378 -15.05 -8.06 35.33
CA LYS A 378 -13.58 -8.18 35.43
C LYS A 378 -13.04 -9.30 34.50
N LYS A 379 -13.70 -10.47 34.46
CA LYS A 379 -13.32 -11.60 33.60
C LYS A 379 -13.57 -11.33 32.10
N LEU A 380 -14.60 -10.54 31.77
CA LEU A 380 -14.89 -10.06 30.41
C LEU A 380 -13.89 -8.97 29.97
N LEU A 381 -13.45 -8.08 30.85
CA LEU A 381 -12.34 -7.15 30.57
C LEU A 381 -11.00 -7.89 30.39
N GLU A 382 -10.78 -8.98 31.12
CA GLU A 382 -9.59 -9.82 30.99
C GLU A 382 -9.59 -10.64 29.68
N LEU A 383 -10.78 -11.09 29.24
CA LEU A 383 -10.98 -11.73 27.93
C LEU A 383 -10.95 -10.72 26.76
N ALA A 384 -11.38 -9.47 26.97
CA ALA A 384 -11.28 -8.39 25.99
C ALA A 384 -9.81 -7.93 25.82
N ARG A 385 -9.02 -7.85 26.90
CA ARG A 385 -7.57 -7.61 26.83
C ARG A 385 -6.79 -8.74 26.16
N LYS A 386 -7.28 -9.98 26.19
CA LYS A 386 -6.70 -11.11 25.44
C LYS A 386 -7.06 -11.15 23.95
N LYS A 387 -7.90 -10.25 23.45
CA LYS A 387 -8.33 -10.19 22.05
C LYS A 387 -7.75 -9.03 21.25
N GLU A 388 -6.68 -8.40 21.75
CA GLU A 388 -5.80 -7.60 20.89
C GLU A 388 -4.73 -8.49 20.25
N GLN A 389 -4.70 -8.40 18.92
CA GLN A 389 -3.60 -8.72 18.01
C GLN A 389 -3.06 -10.16 18.07
N LYS A 390 -3.46 -10.97 17.08
CA LYS A 390 -2.61 -12.08 16.63
C LYS A 390 -1.25 -11.47 16.25
N LYS A 391 -0.21 -11.77 17.04
CA LYS A 391 1.18 -11.40 16.75
C LYS A 391 1.54 -11.84 15.32
N PRO A 392 2.19 -10.96 14.51
CA PRO A 392 2.72 -11.34 13.20
C PRO A 392 3.62 -12.57 13.33
N LYS A 393 3.63 -13.44 12.32
CA LYS A 393 4.52 -14.60 12.38
C LYS A 393 5.98 -14.11 12.25
N PRO A 394 6.95 -14.73 12.93
CA PRO A 394 8.36 -14.31 12.96
C PRO A 394 8.98 -14.02 11.58
N ASN A 395 8.52 -14.71 10.54
CA ASN A 395 9.06 -14.64 9.20
C ASN A 395 8.50 -13.47 8.37
N GLU A 396 7.58 -12.67 8.92
CA GLU A 396 6.88 -11.61 8.18
C GLU A 396 7.47 -10.21 8.42
N VAL A 397 8.40 -10.03 9.37
CA VAL A 397 8.91 -8.71 9.77
C VAL A 397 10.44 -8.63 9.87
N ALA A 398 11.14 -9.73 10.15
CA ALA A 398 12.60 -9.74 10.22
C ALA A 398 13.23 -10.25 8.91
N THR A 399 14.28 -9.58 8.39
CA THR A 399 15.05 -10.11 7.26
C THR A 399 15.72 -11.42 7.65
N ASN A 400 16.03 -12.27 6.66
CA ASN A 400 16.66 -13.57 6.92
C ASN A 400 17.98 -13.43 7.71
N GLU A 401 18.71 -12.33 7.59
CA GLU A 401 19.91 -12.08 8.40
C GLU A 401 19.59 -11.91 9.91
N ILE A 402 18.49 -11.22 10.24
CA ILE A 402 18.08 -10.97 11.63
C ILE A 402 17.52 -12.25 12.27
N LEU A 403 16.76 -13.05 11.53
CA LEU A 403 16.30 -14.34 12.02
C LEU A 403 17.46 -15.33 12.22
N THR A 404 18.47 -15.28 11.36
CA THR A 404 19.68 -16.09 11.50
C THR A 404 20.51 -15.63 12.71
N ALA A 405 20.60 -14.32 12.96
CA ALA A 405 21.25 -13.78 14.16
C ALA A 405 20.51 -14.17 15.45
N VAL A 406 19.17 -14.11 15.46
CA VAL A 406 18.36 -14.57 16.59
C VAL A 406 18.55 -16.07 16.84
N ASP A 407 18.64 -16.87 15.79
CA ASP A 407 18.85 -18.33 15.90
C ASP A 407 20.25 -18.69 16.40
N SER A 408 21.25 -17.90 16.00
CA SER A 408 22.61 -18.02 16.53
C SER A 408 22.66 -17.71 18.02
N VAL A 409 21.98 -16.63 18.44
CA VAL A 409 21.92 -16.20 19.85
C VAL A 409 21.14 -17.21 20.70
N VAL A 410 20.03 -17.77 20.20
CA VAL A 410 19.26 -18.79 20.93
C VAL A 410 20.08 -20.07 21.13
N LYS A 411 20.88 -20.47 20.14
CA LYS A 411 21.77 -21.64 20.25
C LYS A 411 22.92 -21.43 21.23
N GLU A 412 23.51 -20.23 21.27
CA GLU A 412 24.55 -19.91 22.25
C GLU A 412 24.01 -19.85 23.68
N LEU A 413 22.78 -19.37 23.88
CA LEU A 413 22.17 -19.23 25.20
C LEU A 413 21.74 -20.56 25.85
N HIS A 414 21.49 -21.61 25.07
CA HIS A 414 20.97 -22.91 25.57
C HIS A 414 21.96 -24.08 25.40
N TYR A 415 23.25 -23.80 25.23
CA TYR A 415 24.29 -24.79 24.95
C TYR A 415 24.45 -25.89 26.03
N SER A 416 23.87 -25.73 27.23
CA SER A 416 24.10 -26.63 28.37
C SER A 416 22.86 -26.95 29.23
N GLY A 417 21.68 -27.18 28.63
CA GLY A 417 20.56 -27.76 29.39
C GLY A 417 19.22 -27.86 28.69
N ILE A 418 18.38 -28.80 29.17
CA ILE A 418 17.02 -29.07 28.69
C ILE A 418 16.15 -27.81 28.85
N SER A 419 16.03 -27.03 27.78
CA SER A 419 15.36 -25.74 27.78
C SER A 419 14.63 -25.50 26.46
N ASP A 420 13.52 -24.79 26.55
CA ASP A 420 12.53 -24.63 25.48
C ASP A 420 12.98 -23.51 24.52
N GLU A 421 14.01 -23.81 23.69
CA GLU A 421 14.63 -22.90 22.70
C GLU A 421 13.60 -22.13 21.87
N ARG A 422 12.48 -22.79 21.55
CA ARG A 422 11.38 -22.22 20.77
C ARG A 422 10.70 -21.07 21.48
N LYS A 423 10.62 -21.11 22.82
CA LYS A 423 10.04 -20.05 23.64
C LYS A 423 10.97 -18.83 23.70
N THR A 424 12.27 -19.04 23.93
CA THR A 424 13.27 -17.95 23.99
C THR A 424 13.40 -17.24 22.64
N ARG A 425 13.40 -18.00 21.54
CA ARG A 425 13.36 -17.45 20.17
C ARG A 425 12.15 -16.54 19.98
N ASN A 426 10.96 -16.99 20.36
CA ASN A 426 9.73 -16.22 20.17
C ASN A 426 9.69 -14.94 21.05
N GLU A 427 10.29 -14.96 22.23
CA GLU A 427 10.41 -13.78 23.10
C GLU A 427 11.40 -12.75 22.56
N LEU A 428 12.57 -13.18 22.07
CA LEU A 428 13.58 -12.31 21.44
C LEU A 428 13.01 -11.59 20.21
N ILE A 429 12.30 -12.33 19.36
CA ILE A 429 11.64 -11.76 18.18
C ILE A 429 10.55 -10.78 18.60
N GLY A 430 9.78 -11.10 19.65
CA GLY A 430 8.76 -10.21 20.19
C GLY A 430 9.33 -8.86 20.66
N LYS A 431 10.45 -8.88 21.39
CA LYS A 431 11.10 -7.66 21.91
C LYS A 431 11.79 -6.83 20.83
N LEU A 432 12.40 -7.47 19.84
CA LEU A 432 12.96 -6.78 18.67
C LEU A 432 11.89 -6.01 17.89
N MET A 433 10.69 -6.59 17.77
CA MET A 433 9.55 -5.92 17.13
C MET A 433 9.00 -4.75 17.95
N GLU A 434 8.99 -4.85 19.29
CA GLU A 434 8.61 -3.75 20.18
C GLU A 434 9.60 -2.57 20.11
N TYR A 435 10.90 -2.88 20.05
CA TYR A 435 11.96 -1.87 19.99
C TYR A 435 12.00 -1.13 18.64
N GLU A 436 11.79 -1.81 17.51
CA GLU A 436 11.66 -1.13 16.21
C GLU A 436 10.44 -0.22 16.15
N LYS A 437 9.34 -0.62 16.79
CA LYS A 437 8.12 0.18 16.88
C LYS A 437 8.34 1.47 17.68
N GLU A 438 9.02 1.40 18.82
CA GLU A 438 9.36 2.59 19.62
C GLU A 438 10.35 3.55 18.92
N LYS A 439 11.29 3.03 18.13
CA LYS A 439 12.20 3.85 17.31
C LYS A 439 11.46 4.59 16.18
N PHE A 440 10.47 3.93 15.57
CA PHE A 440 9.65 4.54 14.53
C PHE A 440 8.80 5.71 15.08
N GLU A 441 8.29 5.57 16.31
CA GLU A 441 7.46 6.59 16.97
C GLU A 441 8.30 7.75 17.57
N SER A 442 9.53 7.51 18.03
CA SER A 442 10.40 8.58 18.55
C SER A 442 11.13 9.38 17.45
N ALA A 443 11.44 8.78 16.29
CA ALA A 443 12.06 9.49 15.17
C ALA A 443 11.10 10.48 14.48
N THR A 444 9.79 10.28 14.60
CA THR A 444 8.75 11.12 13.97
C THR A 444 8.34 12.32 14.83
N SER A 445 8.60 12.29 16.14
CA SER A 445 8.24 13.37 17.08
C SER A 445 9.35 14.42 17.29
N ALA A 446 10.62 14.03 17.22
CA ALA A 446 11.74 14.95 17.49
C ALA A 446 12.08 15.91 16.33
N GLN A 447 11.67 15.63 15.09
CA GLN A 447 12.02 16.44 13.90
C GLN A 447 11.11 17.65 13.64
N TYR A 448 10.06 17.88 14.43
CA TYR A 448 9.13 19.01 14.24
C TYR A 448 9.51 20.29 15.01
N SER A 449 10.48 20.24 15.94
CA SER A 449 10.74 21.34 16.88
C SER A 449 11.92 22.26 16.50
N GLU A 450 12.91 21.80 15.73
CA GLU A 450 14.18 22.54 15.53
C GLU A 450 14.34 23.26 14.18
N LEU A 451 13.36 23.21 13.27
CA LEU A 451 13.52 23.73 11.90
C LEU A 451 13.02 25.17 11.67
N LEU A 452 12.62 25.90 12.72
CA LEU A 452 12.20 27.30 12.61
C LEU A 452 13.31 28.27 13.05
N SER A 453 14.39 28.39 12.28
CA SER A 453 15.14 29.67 12.22
C SER A 453 15.91 29.83 10.89
N ASP A 454 15.44 30.79 10.09
CA ASP A 454 15.62 30.83 8.64
C ASP A 454 16.81 31.71 8.18
N ARG A 455 18.01 31.46 8.73
CA ARG A 455 19.25 32.14 8.26
C ARG A 455 20.37 31.20 7.86
N VAL A 456 20.40 29.98 8.41
CA VAL A 456 21.44 29.00 8.10
C VAL A 456 21.14 28.26 6.79
N PHE A 457 19.86 28.01 6.51
CA PHE A 457 19.44 27.27 5.32
C PHE A 457 19.69 28.04 4.02
N THR A 458 19.48 29.37 4.04
CA THR A 458 19.73 30.24 2.88
C THR A 458 21.21 30.37 2.55
N ALA A 459 22.09 30.36 3.56
CA ALA A 459 23.55 30.35 3.37
C ALA A 459 24.06 28.98 2.84
N PHE A 460 23.46 27.88 3.30
CA PHE A 460 23.77 26.53 2.83
C PHE A 460 23.36 26.33 1.36
N LEU A 461 22.18 26.80 0.96
CA LEU A 461 21.72 26.72 -0.43
C LEU A 461 22.55 27.62 -1.38
N GLY A 462 23.07 28.75 -0.88
CA GLY A 462 24.00 29.59 -1.63
C GLY A 462 25.35 28.90 -1.92
N SER A 463 25.81 28.04 -1.01
CA SER A 463 27.07 27.29 -1.15
C SER A 463 27.00 26.05 -2.05
N LEU A 464 25.80 25.65 -2.50
CA LEU A 464 25.57 24.45 -3.31
C LEU A 464 25.52 24.72 -4.82
N LYS A 465 25.73 25.97 -5.26
CA LYS A 465 25.66 26.35 -6.68
C LYS A 465 26.96 26.20 -7.47
N ASP A 466 28.08 25.93 -6.80
CA ASP A 466 29.35 25.58 -7.45
C ASP A 466 29.95 24.35 -6.79
N GLU A 467 29.92 23.21 -7.47
CA GLU A 467 31.05 22.30 -7.66
C GLU A 467 30.57 20.92 -8.13
N THR A 468 31.06 20.54 -9.30
CA THR A 468 31.22 19.16 -9.76
C THR A 468 31.77 18.25 -8.65
N THR A 469 31.10 17.12 -8.40
CA THR A 469 31.58 15.90 -7.73
C THR A 469 32.91 16.03 -6.96
N LYS A 470 32.88 16.48 -5.70
CA LYS A 470 33.97 16.23 -4.75
C LYS A 470 33.56 15.20 -3.69
N PRO A 471 34.42 14.22 -3.38
CA PRO A 471 34.18 13.28 -2.29
C PRO A 471 34.14 13.99 -0.94
N MET A 472 33.38 13.43 0.00
CA MET A 472 33.13 14.03 1.32
C MET A 472 34.44 14.45 2.02
N PRO A 473 34.45 15.59 2.74
CA PRO A 473 35.61 16.01 3.51
C PRO A 473 36.05 14.94 4.52
N LYS A 474 37.33 14.56 4.49
CA LYS A 474 37.92 13.47 5.31
C LYS A 474 37.62 13.59 6.82
N ALA A 475 37.43 14.82 7.32
CA ALA A 475 37.08 15.07 8.71
C ALA A 475 35.68 14.57 9.09
N VAL A 476 34.72 14.61 8.15
CA VAL A 476 33.32 14.17 8.35
C VAL A 476 33.23 12.65 8.34
N GLU A 477 33.95 12.01 7.42
CA GLU A 477 34.02 10.55 7.30
C GLU A 477 34.64 9.91 8.56
N LYS A 478 35.76 10.49 9.04
CA LYS A 478 36.42 10.06 10.29
C LYS A 478 35.52 10.25 11.52
N ARG A 479 34.64 11.26 11.53
CA ARG A 479 33.69 11.51 12.63
C ARG A 479 32.55 10.48 12.64
N ARG A 480 31.98 10.16 11.47
CA ARG A 480 30.94 9.13 11.34
C ARG A 480 31.46 7.74 11.71
N MET A 481 32.66 7.41 11.24
CA MET A 481 33.30 6.12 11.56
C MET A 481 33.56 5.98 13.07
N ARG A 482 34.08 7.03 13.72
CA ARG A 482 34.28 7.03 15.18
C ARG A 482 32.97 6.89 15.96
N GLN A 483 31.89 7.53 15.53
CA GLN A 483 30.57 7.39 16.16
C GLN A 483 30.01 5.97 16.01
N GLY A 484 30.17 5.34 14.84
CA GLY A 484 29.76 3.95 14.61
C GLY A 484 30.52 2.96 15.49
N LEU A 485 31.85 3.10 15.59
CA LEU A 485 32.70 2.22 16.42
C LEU A 485 32.42 2.38 17.92
N LEU A 486 32.11 3.60 18.38
CA LEU A 486 31.71 3.87 19.77
C LEU A 486 30.37 3.21 20.13
N LEU A 487 29.41 3.21 19.21
CA LEU A 487 28.12 2.55 19.41
C LEU A 487 28.29 1.02 19.44
N LEU A 488 29.10 0.47 18.54
CA LEU A 488 29.43 -0.95 18.52
C LEU A 488 30.12 -1.40 19.82
N LYS A 489 31.09 -0.61 20.29
CA LYS A 489 31.78 -0.85 21.58
C LYS A 489 30.81 -0.90 22.75
N ARG A 490 29.87 0.05 22.79
CA ARG A 490 28.89 0.15 23.87
C ARG A 490 27.96 -1.07 23.89
N GLU A 491 27.52 -1.51 22.72
CA GLU A 491 26.59 -2.63 22.59
C GLU A 491 27.23 -3.95 23.02
N ILE A 492 28.45 -4.24 22.52
CA ILE A 492 29.20 -5.46 22.87
C ILE A 492 29.49 -5.50 24.38
N PHE A 493 29.80 -4.34 24.98
CA PHE A 493 30.03 -4.24 26.42
C PHE A 493 28.79 -4.62 27.23
N TYR A 494 27.61 -4.10 26.87
CA TYR A 494 26.37 -4.41 27.59
C TYR A 494 25.95 -5.86 27.42
N GLN A 495 26.15 -6.45 26.25
CA GLN A 495 25.86 -7.86 26.02
C GLN A 495 26.80 -8.77 26.81
N ALA A 496 28.10 -8.48 26.85
CA ALA A 496 29.04 -9.26 27.68
C ALA A 496 28.69 -9.19 29.18
N LEU A 497 28.25 -8.03 29.68
CA LEU A 497 27.77 -7.88 31.06
C LEU A 497 26.51 -8.72 31.34
N GLN A 498 25.55 -8.72 30.41
CA GLN A 498 24.31 -9.49 30.55
C GLN A 498 24.55 -10.99 30.49
N SER A 499 25.59 -11.43 29.77
CA SER A 499 26.07 -12.82 29.75
C SER A 499 26.88 -13.21 31.00
N GLY A 500 26.89 -12.36 32.03
CA GLY A 500 27.49 -12.65 33.33
C GLY A 500 28.99 -12.39 33.42
N HIS A 501 29.63 -11.84 32.38
CA HIS A 501 31.01 -11.39 32.49
C HIS A 501 31.09 -10.19 33.43
N LYS A 502 32.14 -10.16 34.26
CA LYS A 502 32.41 -8.99 35.10
C LYS A 502 32.69 -7.78 34.22
N ALA A 503 32.34 -6.60 34.71
CA ALA A 503 32.44 -5.35 33.95
C ALA A 503 33.82 -5.11 33.35
N GLU A 504 34.91 -5.49 34.03
CA GLU A 504 36.26 -5.33 33.51
C GLU A 504 36.56 -6.25 32.32
N ASP A 505 36.08 -7.50 32.36
CA ASP A 505 36.25 -8.46 31.26
C ASP A 505 35.36 -8.10 30.07
N ALA A 506 34.11 -7.70 30.33
CA ALA A 506 33.20 -7.17 29.31
C ALA A 506 33.79 -5.95 28.59
N ARG A 507 34.50 -5.08 29.33
CA ARG A 507 35.20 -3.92 28.74
C ARG A 507 36.33 -4.36 27.84
N ARG A 508 37.14 -5.33 28.29
CA ARG A 508 38.26 -5.87 27.52
C ARG A 508 37.80 -6.54 26.22
N ILE A 509 36.69 -7.29 26.28
CA ILE A 509 36.07 -7.95 25.12
C ILE A 509 35.56 -6.91 24.11
N ALA A 510 34.81 -5.92 24.58
CA ALA A 510 34.30 -4.86 23.70
C ALA A 510 35.43 -4.02 23.09
N GLU A 511 36.49 -3.75 23.84
CA GLU A 511 37.68 -3.04 23.36
C GLU A 511 38.44 -3.83 22.30
N HIS A 512 38.63 -5.13 22.52
CA HIS A 512 39.30 -5.99 21.57
C HIS A 512 38.51 -6.15 20.26
N ALA A 513 37.19 -6.35 20.35
CA ALA A 513 36.32 -6.51 19.18
C ALA A 513 36.29 -5.24 18.31
N VAL A 514 36.22 -4.07 18.94
CA VAL A 514 36.23 -2.79 18.22
C VAL A 514 37.60 -2.49 17.64
N LYS A 515 38.69 -2.88 18.32
CA LYS A 515 40.05 -2.75 17.79
C LYS A 515 40.24 -3.59 16.53
N ILE A 516 39.76 -4.83 16.50
CA ILE A 516 39.78 -5.68 15.31
C ILE A 516 38.94 -5.07 14.17
N ALA A 517 37.75 -4.55 14.48
CA ALA A 517 36.90 -3.89 13.48
C ALA A 517 37.56 -2.61 12.92
N GLU A 518 38.28 -1.86 13.75
CA GLU A 518 39.01 -0.66 13.34
C GLU A 518 40.22 -1.02 12.47
N GLU A 519 41.02 -2.02 12.85
CA GLU A 519 42.17 -2.52 12.06
C GLU A 519 41.73 -3.02 10.68
N ARG A 520 40.63 -3.78 10.59
CA ARG A 520 40.07 -4.26 9.32
C ARG A 520 39.54 -3.13 8.44
N ALA A 521 38.92 -2.13 9.04
CA ALA A 521 38.43 -0.97 8.30
C ALA A 521 39.60 -0.09 7.78
N ILE A 522 40.70 -0.02 8.54
CA ILE A 522 41.94 0.62 8.09
C ILE A 522 42.54 -0.15 6.91
N GLU A 523 42.69 -1.48 7.01
CA GLU A 523 43.24 -2.32 5.94
C GLU A 523 42.43 -2.24 4.64
N LYS A 524 41.10 -2.32 4.75
CA LYS A 524 40.19 -2.12 3.61
C LYS A 524 40.34 -0.73 2.98
N HIS A 525 40.56 0.29 3.81
CA HIS A 525 40.76 1.66 3.34
C HIS A 525 42.16 1.88 2.73
N GLU A 526 43.19 1.18 3.19
CA GLU A 526 44.54 1.21 2.59
C GLU A 526 44.57 0.53 1.22
N ILE A 527 43.89 -0.61 1.05
CA ILE A 527 43.75 -1.27 -0.26
C ILE A 527 43.08 -0.35 -1.29
N LEU A 528 42.11 0.45 -0.85
CA LEU A 528 41.44 1.43 -1.71
C LEU A 528 42.31 2.64 -2.06
N LYS A 529 43.33 2.94 -1.24
CA LYS A 529 44.26 4.08 -1.45
C LYS A 529 45.51 3.72 -2.22
N GLN A 530 45.94 2.46 -2.20
CA GLN A 530 47.10 2.03 -2.96
C GLN A 530 46.80 2.00 -4.47
N ASN A 531 47.83 2.25 -5.28
CA ASN A 531 47.76 2.28 -6.75
C ASN A 531 47.68 0.86 -7.34
N TYR A 532 46.70 0.09 -6.87
CA TYR A 532 46.30 -1.16 -7.48
C TYR A 532 45.32 -0.90 -8.62
N THR A 533 45.35 -1.78 -9.63
CA THR A 533 44.30 -1.78 -10.65
C THR A 533 42.95 -2.16 -10.03
N GLU A 534 41.85 -1.69 -10.59
CA GLU A 534 40.50 -1.94 -10.05
C GLU A 534 40.17 -3.44 -9.96
N GLU A 535 40.76 -4.25 -10.83
CA GLU A 535 40.64 -5.71 -10.79
C GLU A 535 41.41 -6.34 -9.63
N GLN A 536 42.62 -5.85 -9.33
CA GLN A 536 43.38 -6.26 -8.15
C GLN A 536 42.66 -5.86 -6.85
N LYS A 537 42.12 -4.64 -6.77
CA LYS A 537 41.33 -4.20 -5.61
C LYS A 537 40.12 -5.10 -5.39
N LYS A 538 39.40 -5.45 -6.46
CA LYS A 538 38.22 -6.31 -6.40
C LYS A 538 38.57 -7.74 -5.96
N ASN A 539 39.71 -8.26 -6.40
CA ASN A 539 40.18 -9.59 -6.01
C ASN A 539 40.64 -9.63 -4.55
N MET A 540 41.41 -8.65 -4.09
CA MET A 540 41.82 -8.54 -2.68
C MET A 540 40.62 -8.35 -1.73
N LEU A 541 39.63 -7.55 -2.13
CA LEU A 541 38.38 -7.38 -1.38
C LEU A 541 37.56 -8.68 -1.29
N LYS A 542 37.49 -9.44 -2.39
CA LYS A 542 36.85 -10.76 -2.40
C LYS A 542 37.61 -11.79 -1.58
N GLU A 543 38.93 -11.69 -1.54
CA GLU A 543 39.76 -12.58 -0.74
C GLU A 543 39.53 -12.33 0.75
N ILE A 544 39.43 -11.06 1.18
CA ILE A 544 39.03 -10.70 2.55
C ILE A 544 37.64 -11.28 2.90
N GLU A 545 36.64 -11.13 2.02
CA GLU A 545 35.30 -11.71 2.22
C GLU A 545 35.29 -13.25 2.20
N ARG A 546 36.23 -13.86 1.49
CA ARG A 546 36.39 -15.32 1.43
C ARG A 546 37.04 -15.84 2.70
N THR A 547 38.07 -15.18 3.22
CA THR A 547 38.70 -15.49 4.50
C THR A 547 37.71 -15.33 5.65
N GLU A 548 36.76 -14.38 5.56
CA GLU A 548 35.63 -14.27 6.50
C GLU A 548 34.74 -15.52 6.46
N LYS A 549 34.35 -15.97 5.27
CA LYS A 549 33.52 -17.20 5.13
C LYS A 549 34.27 -18.45 5.55
N GLU A 550 35.56 -18.57 5.23
CA GLU A 550 36.40 -19.70 5.61
C GLU A 550 36.67 -19.71 7.13
N SER A 551 36.89 -18.57 7.77
CA SER A 551 36.97 -18.48 9.24
C SER A 551 35.66 -18.85 9.91
N THR A 552 34.53 -18.43 9.33
CA THR A 552 33.19 -18.82 9.81
C THR A 552 32.96 -20.33 9.63
N PHE A 553 33.41 -20.90 8.51
CA PHE A 553 33.33 -22.33 8.21
C PHE A 553 34.24 -23.17 9.14
N TYR A 554 35.47 -22.73 9.41
CA TYR A 554 36.38 -23.39 10.36
C TYR A 554 35.85 -23.34 11.78
N ASN A 555 35.25 -22.22 12.22
CA ASN A 555 34.61 -22.12 13.54
C ASN A 555 33.39 -23.05 13.67
N VAL A 556 32.61 -23.22 12.60
CA VAL A 556 31.50 -24.18 12.56
C VAL A 556 32.03 -25.62 12.54
N ALA A 557 33.12 -25.91 11.82
CA ALA A 557 33.74 -27.24 11.79
C ALA A 557 34.37 -27.63 13.14
N LEU A 558 34.97 -26.67 13.86
CA LEU A 558 35.49 -26.85 15.22
C LEU A 558 34.40 -27.03 16.29
N GLN A 559 33.16 -26.67 15.99
CA GLN A 559 32.00 -26.94 16.84
C GLN A 559 31.32 -28.29 16.53
N ILE A 560 31.63 -28.88 15.37
CA ILE A 560 31.08 -30.16 14.92
C ILE A 560 32.03 -31.33 15.27
N ALA A 561 33.33 -31.07 15.36
CA ALA A 561 34.33 -31.97 15.95
C ALA A 561 34.33 -31.87 17.48
#